data_AF-A0A8B6BU78-F1
#
_entry.id   AF-A0A8B6BU78-F1
#
_cell.length_a   1.000
_cell.length_b   1.000
_cell.length_c   1.000
_cell.angle_alpha   90.00
_cell.angle_beta   90.00
_cell.angle_gamma   90.00
#
_symmetry.space_group_name_H-M   'P 1'
#
loop_
_entity.id
_entity.type
_entity.pdbx_description
1 polymer ?
#
loop_
_entity_poly.entity_id
_entity_poly.type
_entity_poly.pdbx_seq_one_letter_code
_entity_poly.pdbx_strand_id
1 'polypeptide(L)'
;MARAGLLALEFYSPDTGSWRQAHMNGRYVILRVMIEAGQGLITITKTTGDDGKEDIHLKLDRTKILPVGKPAIGNFLRKLQVYKSTGDVEAATAMYGHYSEVHDDEEPHFLSLRSVVLARKTPRKMMVQHNTTVEGPTVKLQSYESSADGLVQSFIDRFPTSEVDDILKELMEKDQPYFTN
;
A
#
# COMPACT_ATOMS: atom_id res chain seq x y z
N MET A 1 -8.14 7.76 -3.82
CA MET A 1 -8.63 6.65 -2.99
C MET A 1 -9.01 5.44 -3.84
N ALA A 2 -10.09 5.46 -4.63
CA ALA A 2 -10.57 4.30 -5.39
C ALA A 2 -9.50 3.60 -6.26
N ARG A 3 -8.75 4.36 -7.09
CA ARG A 3 -7.60 3.82 -7.85
C ARG A 3 -6.57 3.12 -6.97
N ALA A 4 -6.24 3.71 -5.82
CA ALA A 4 -5.26 3.13 -4.90
C ALA A 4 -5.80 1.87 -4.20
N GLY A 5 -7.13 1.77 -4.01
CA GLY A 5 -7.79 0.55 -3.54
C GLY A 5 -7.74 -0.58 -4.58
N LEU A 6 -7.84 -0.27 -5.87
CA LEU A 6 -7.66 -1.27 -6.92
C LEU A 6 -6.20 -1.74 -7.00
N LEU A 7 -5.25 -0.79 -7.00
CA LEU A 7 -3.81 -1.12 -6.97
C LEU A 7 -3.37 -1.83 -5.68
N ALA A 8 -4.21 -1.81 -4.64
CA ALA A 8 -3.93 -2.54 -3.41
C ALA A 8 -3.83 -4.05 -3.61
N LEU A 9 -4.49 -4.60 -4.63
CA LEU A 9 -4.47 -6.04 -4.93
C LEU A 9 -3.05 -6.61 -5.13
N GLU A 10 -2.07 -5.78 -5.51
CA GLU A 10 -0.65 -6.14 -5.53
C GLU A 10 -0.15 -6.69 -4.16
N PHE A 11 -0.74 -6.21 -3.07
CA PHE A 11 -0.34 -6.51 -1.70
C PHE A 11 -1.17 -7.62 -1.06
N TYR A 12 -2.11 -8.20 -1.79
CA TYR A 12 -2.84 -9.39 -1.37
C TYR A 12 -2.11 -10.66 -1.83
N SER A 13 -2.00 -11.65 -0.94
CA SER A 13 -1.45 -12.99 -1.21
C SER A 13 -2.59 -14.00 -1.27
N PRO A 14 -3.05 -14.42 -2.47
CA PRO A 14 -4.17 -15.35 -2.62
C PRO A 14 -3.93 -16.71 -1.97
N ASP A 15 -2.68 -17.17 -1.95
CA ASP A 15 -2.21 -18.43 -1.37
C ASP A 15 -2.41 -18.52 0.15
N THR A 16 -2.33 -17.39 0.85
CA THR A 16 -2.48 -17.33 2.31
C THR A 16 -3.71 -16.55 2.77
N GLY A 17 -4.51 -16.03 1.83
CA GLY A 17 -5.64 -15.16 2.13
C GLY A 17 -5.25 -13.86 2.85
N SER A 18 -4.00 -13.43 2.76
CA SER A 18 -3.42 -12.41 3.65
C SER A 18 -3.04 -11.12 2.94
N TRP A 19 -3.20 -9.99 3.65
CA TRP A 19 -2.76 -8.68 3.21
C TRP A 19 -1.36 -8.36 3.76
N ARG A 20 -0.41 -8.09 2.87
CA ARG A 20 0.99 -7.80 3.22
C ARG A 20 1.26 -6.33 3.59
N GLN A 21 0.27 -5.45 3.46
CA GLN A 21 0.43 -4.02 3.75
C GLN A 21 -0.90 -3.43 4.25
N ALA A 22 -0.91 -2.99 5.52
CA ALA A 22 -2.12 -2.54 6.22
C ALA A 22 -2.85 -1.37 5.55
N HIS A 23 -2.11 -0.39 5.03
CA HIS A 23 -2.69 0.78 4.35
C HIS A 23 -3.34 0.40 3.00
N MET A 24 -2.78 -0.58 2.28
CA MET A 24 -3.32 -1.06 1.02
C MET A 24 -4.61 -1.85 1.29
N ASN A 25 -4.62 -2.69 2.32
CA ASN A 25 -5.86 -3.29 2.81
C ASN A 25 -6.92 -2.21 3.13
N GLY A 26 -6.58 -1.20 3.94
CA GLY A 26 -7.52 -0.12 4.27
C GLY A 26 -8.04 0.64 3.03
N ARG A 27 -7.21 0.86 2.02
CA ARG A 27 -7.63 1.48 0.74
C ARG A 27 -8.57 0.57 -0.05
N TYR A 28 -8.33 -0.74 -0.04
CA TYR A 28 -9.21 -1.73 -0.67
C TYR A 28 -10.56 -1.81 0.04
N VAL A 29 -10.57 -1.87 1.37
CA VAL A 29 -11.78 -1.82 2.19
C VAL A 29 -12.62 -0.58 1.87
N ILE A 30 -12.00 0.60 1.79
CA ILE A 30 -12.72 1.84 1.42
C ILE A 30 -13.27 1.75 -0.01
N LEU A 31 -12.54 1.13 -0.95
CA LEU A 31 -13.05 0.87 -2.30
C LEU A 31 -14.29 -0.03 -2.27
N ARG A 32 -14.26 -1.13 -1.51
CA ARG A 32 -15.39 -2.05 -1.35
C ARG A 32 -16.62 -1.36 -0.75
N VAL A 33 -16.45 -0.52 0.26
CA VAL A 33 -17.55 0.32 0.82
C VAL A 33 -18.16 1.24 -0.25
N MET A 34 -17.35 1.86 -1.10
CA MET A 34 -17.86 2.72 -2.19
C MET A 34 -18.57 1.92 -3.29
N ILE A 35 -18.17 0.67 -3.53
CA ILE A 35 -18.84 -0.22 -4.49
C ILE A 35 -20.17 -0.72 -3.92
N GLU A 36 -20.20 -1.15 -2.66
CA GLU A 36 -21.42 -1.58 -1.94
C GLU A 36 -22.47 -0.47 -1.90
N ALA A 37 -22.05 0.80 -1.77
CA ALA A 37 -22.96 1.95 -1.82
C ALA A 37 -23.78 2.01 -3.13
N GLY A 38 -23.28 1.38 -4.19
CA GLY A 38 -23.99 1.18 -5.44
C GLY A 38 -24.28 2.48 -6.18
N GLN A 39 -25.45 2.50 -6.83
CA GLN A 39 -25.96 3.65 -7.60
C GLN A 39 -25.01 4.13 -8.70
N GLY A 40 -24.04 3.32 -9.13
CA GLY A 40 -23.02 3.70 -10.11
C GLY A 40 -22.03 4.76 -9.61
N LEU A 41 -21.77 4.84 -8.30
CA LEU A 41 -20.72 5.70 -7.76
C LEU A 41 -19.35 5.29 -8.29
N ILE A 42 -19.04 3.99 -8.24
CA ILE A 42 -17.84 3.37 -8.80
C ILE A 42 -18.24 2.38 -9.89
N THR A 43 -17.51 2.37 -10.99
CA THR A 43 -17.58 1.31 -12.01
C THR A 43 -16.16 0.86 -12.32
N ILE A 44 -15.94 -0.44 -12.39
CA ILE A 44 -14.67 -1.05 -12.79
C ILE A 44 -14.95 -1.88 -14.03
N THR A 45 -14.17 -1.68 -15.08
CA THR A 45 -14.36 -2.39 -16.36
C THR A 45 -13.01 -2.83 -16.90
N LYS A 46 -12.90 -4.10 -17.30
CA LYS A 46 -11.73 -4.57 -18.05
C LYS A 46 -11.73 -3.93 -19.44
N THR A 47 -10.55 -3.58 -19.91
CA THR A 47 -10.30 -2.88 -21.17
C THR A 47 -9.03 -3.42 -21.81
N THR A 48 -8.67 -2.90 -22.97
CA THR A 48 -7.38 -3.17 -23.64
C THR A 48 -6.62 -1.86 -23.71
N GLY A 49 -5.38 -1.86 -23.25
CA GLY A 49 -4.50 -0.69 -23.32
C GLY A 49 -3.98 -0.47 -24.74
N ASP A 50 -3.35 0.68 -24.98
CA ASP A 50 -2.77 1.05 -26.28
C ASP A 50 -1.68 0.08 -26.76
N ASP A 51 -1.09 -0.69 -25.83
CA ASP A 51 -0.11 -1.74 -26.08
C ASP A 51 -0.75 -3.09 -26.47
N GLY A 52 -2.07 -3.15 -26.62
CA GLY A 52 -2.83 -4.36 -26.96
C GLY A 52 -3.02 -5.35 -25.81
N LYS A 53 -2.55 -5.04 -24.59
CA LYS A 53 -2.65 -5.92 -23.41
C LYS A 53 -3.88 -5.58 -22.57
N GLU A 54 -4.32 -6.51 -21.72
CA GLU A 54 -5.42 -6.24 -20.77
C GLU A 54 -5.11 -5.05 -19.86
N ASP A 55 -6.11 -4.23 -19.59
CA ASP A 55 -6.04 -3.07 -18.69
C ASP A 55 -7.37 -2.88 -17.94
N ILE A 56 -7.42 -1.97 -16.98
CA ILE A 56 -8.61 -1.70 -16.16
C ILE A 56 -8.95 -0.21 -16.17
N HIS A 57 -10.19 0.11 -16.51
CA HIS A 57 -10.75 1.44 -16.34
C HIS A 57 -11.61 1.50 -15.07
N LEU A 58 -11.18 2.33 -14.11
CA LEU A 58 -11.97 2.67 -12.93
C LEU A 58 -12.58 4.07 -13.09
N LYS A 59 -13.91 4.14 -13.06
CA LYS A 59 -14.69 5.37 -13.13
C LYS A 59 -15.29 5.71 -11.76
N LEU A 60 -15.18 6.98 -11.37
CA LEU A 60 -15.86 7.56 -10.21
C LEU A 60 -16.82 8.64 -10.71
N ASP A 61 -18.12 8.50 -10.40
CA ASP A 61 -19.12 9.50 -10.75
C ASP A 61 -19.09 10.65 -9.74
N ARG A 62 -18.58 11.81 -10.19
CA ARG A 62 -18.45 13.01 -9.36
C ARG A 62 -19.79 13.47 -8.79
N THR A 63 -20.88 13.34 -9.54
CA THR A 63 -22.20 13.81 -9.13
C THR A 63 -22.75 13.01 -7.95
N LYS A 64 -22.24 11.79 -7.74
CA LYS A 64 -22.68 10.86 -6.69
C LYS A 64 -21.80 10.86 -5.44
N ILE A 65 -20.68 11.59 -5.45
CA ILE A 65 -19.78 11.67 -4.29
C ILE A 65 -20.53 12.15 -3.04
N LEU A 66 -21.28 13.25 -3.16
CA LEU A 66 -22.02 13.80 -2.03
C LEU A 66 -23.28 13.02 -1.68
N PRO A 67 -24.19 12.69 -2.63
CA PRO A 67 -25.45 12.03 -2.27
C PRO A 67 -25.30 10.53 -1.98
N VAL A 68 -24.27 9.84 -2.49
CA VAL A 68 -24.08 8.38 -2.32
C VAL A 68 -22.81 8.07 -1.52
N GLY A 69 -21.67 8.61 -1.94
CA GLY A 69 -20.38 8.29 -1.31
C GLY A 69 -20.26 8.79 0.13
N LYS A 70 -20.62 10.05 0.40
CA LYS A 70 -20.55 10.66 1.73
C LYS A 70 -21.36 9.88 2.78
N PRO A 71 -22.66 9.55 2.57
CA PRO A 71 -23.40 8.78 3.57
C PRO A 71 -22.84 7.36 3.76
N ALA A 72 -22.40 6.67 2.69
CA ALA A 72 -21.80 5.34 2.80
C ALA A 72 -20.54 5.35 3.67
N ILE A 73 -19.60 6.26 3.39
CA ILE A 73 -18.38 6.42 4.19
C ILE A 73 -18.71 6.87 5.61
N GLY A 74 -19.68 7.77 5.80
CA GLY A 74 -20.12 8.21 7.13
C GLY A 74 -20.66 7.06 8.00
N ASN A 75 -21.44 6.16 7.40
CA ASN A 75 -21.96 4.97 8.09
C ASN A 75 -20.85 3.98 8.44
N PHE A 76 -19.93 3.73 7.52
CA PHE A 76 -18.77 2.88 7.75
C PHE A 76 -17.87 3.42 8.87
N LEU A 77 -17.55 4.72 8.86
CA LEU A 77 -16.75 5.37 9.91
C LEU A 77 -17.43 5.31 11.28
N ARG A 78 -18.76 5.46 11.33
CA ARG A 78 -19.52 5.33 12.58
C ARG A 78 -19.39 3.92 13.16
N LYS A 79 -19.56 2.87 12.33
CA LYS A 79 -19.38 1.47 12.76
C LYS A 79 -17.95 1.24 13.26
N LEU A 80 -16.94 1.64 12.48
CA LEU A 80 -15.53 1.53 12.85
C LEU A 80 -15.25 2.17 14.21
N GLN A 81 -15.71 3.40 14.42
CA GLN A 81 -15.43 4.12 15.65
C GLN A 81 -16.14 3.49 16.85
N VAL A 82 -17.39 3.03 16.70
CA VAL A 82 -18.13 2.35 17.78
C VAL A 82 -17.38 1.09 18.20
N TYR A 83 -17.10 0.17 17.26
CA TYR A 83 -16.42 -1.09 17.60
C TYR A 83 -15.02 -0.86 18.20
N LYS A 84 -14.28 0.10 17.66
CA LYS A 84 -12.97 0.49 18.23
C LYS A 84 -13.11 1.02 19.65
N SER A 85 -14.05 1.92 19.91
CA SER A 85 -14.22 2.55 21.22
C SER A 85 -14.74 1.60 22.28
N THR A 86 -15.55 0.61 21.91
CA THR A 86 -16.08 -0.40 22.85
C THR A 86 -15.19 -1.63 22.98
N GLY A 87 -14.11 -1.74 22.18
CA GLY A 87 -13.26 -2.93 22.18
C GLY A 87 -13.97 -4.19 21.66
N ASP A 88 -14.99 -4.03 20.82
CA ASP A 88 -15.76 -5.14 20.26
C ASP A 88 -14.99 -5.78 19.09
N VAL A 89 -14.05 -6.66 19.45
CA VAL A 89 -13.13 -7.32 18.50
C VAL A 89 -13.88 -8.24 17.54
N GLU A 90 -14.92 -8.94 18.01
CA GLU A 90 -15.68 -9.88 17.19
C GLU A 90 -16.43 -9.14 16.07
N ALA A 91 -17.21 -8.12 16.41
CA ALA A 91 -17.94 -7.33 15.42
C ALA A 91 -16.99 -6.53 14.51
N ALA A 92 -15.89 -5.99 15.05
CA ALA A 92 -14.88 -5.30 14.25
C ALA A 92 -14.23 -6.23 13.22
N THR A 93 -13.87 -7.46 13.62
CA THR A 93 -13.22 -8.44 12.76
C THR A 93 -14.17 -8.91 11.67
N ALA A 94 -15.41 -9.22 12.02
CA ALA A 94 -16.43 -9.63 11.05
C ALA A 94 -16.67 -8.54 9.99
N MET A 95 -16.90 -7.30 10.43
CA MET A 95 -17.16 -6.18 9.52
C MET A 95 -15.95 -5.84 8.65
N TYR A 96 -14.75 -5.75 9.22
CA TYR A 96 -13.55 -5.41 8.45
C TYR A 96 -13.15 -6.55 7.51
N GLY A 97 -13.27 -7.81 7.97
CA GLY A 97 -13.02 -9.01 7.18
C GLY A 97 -13.89 -9.07 5.93
N HIS A 98 -15.19 -8.78 6.07
CA HIS A 98 -16.12 -8.73 4.94
C HIS A 98 -15.66 -7.78 3.81
N TYR A 99 -15.25 -6.55 4.14
CA TYR A 99 -14.75 -5.62 3.12
C TYR A 99 -13.30 -5.88 2.70
N SER A 100 -12.54 -6.62 3.51
CA SER A 100 -11.13 -6.95 3.25
C SER A 100 -10.98 -8.20 2.37
N GLU A 101 -12.04 -8.96 2.19
CA GLU A 101 -12.05 -10.20 1.41
C GLU A 101 -11.84 -9.93 -0.08
N VAL A 102 -11.04 -10.77 -0.73
CA VAL A 102 -10.73 -10.69 -2.17
C VAL A 102 -11.14 -12.00 -2.81
N HIS A 103 -12.17 -11.95 -3.64
CA HIS A 103 -12.78 -13.12 -4.27
C HIS A 103 -13.22 -12.79 -5.71
N ASP A 104 -13.58 -13.85 -6.44
CA ASP A 104 -14.20 -13.79 -7.77
C ASP A 104 -15.66 -14.27 -7.76
N ASP A 105 -16.28 -14.44 -6.60
CA ASP A 105 -17.68 -14.93 -6.52
C ASP A 105 -18.70 -13.89 -7.02
N GLU A 106 -18.33 -12.61 -7.05
CA GLU A 106 -19.17 -11.50 -7.48
C GLU A 106 -18.37 -10.49 -8.32
N GLU A 107 -19.07 -9.74 -9.17
CA GLU A 107 -18.47 -8.61 -9.89
C GLU A 107 -17.87 -7.59 -8.89
N PRO A 108 -16.67 -7.03 -9.15
CA PRO A 108 -15.94 -7.03 -10.42
C PRO A 108 -14.84 -8.10 -10.56
N HIS A 109 -14.95 -9.23 -9.83
CA HIS A 109 -13.98 -10.33 -9.84
C HIS A 109 -12.54 -9.87 -9.51
N PHE A 110 -12.29 -9.54 -8.24
CA PHE A 110 -11.06 -8.90 -7.80
C PHE A 110 -9.81 -9.78 -7.87
N LEU A 111 -9.91 -11.11 -7.72
CA LEU A 111 -8.76 -12.00 -7.94
C LEU A 111 -8.36 -11.99 -9.41
N SER A 112 -9.33 -11.99 -10.32
CA SER A 112 -9.08 -11.83 -11.75
C SER A 112 -8.50 -10.47 -12.11
N LEU A 113 -8.93 -9.37 -11.46
CA LEU A 113 -8.35 -8.05 -11.70
C LEU A 113 -6.91 -7.92 -11.17
N ARG A 114 -6.54 -8.70 -10.14
CA ARG A 114 -5.20 -8.68 -9.55
C ARG A 114 -4.12 -9.03 -10.56
N SER A 115 -4.35 -9.98 -11.47
CA SER A 115 -3.36 -10.35 -12.49
C SER A 115 -3.03 -9.17 -13.41
N VAL A 116 -4.04 -8.41 -13.81
CA VAL A 116 -3.87 -7.19 -14.62
C VAL A 116 -3.16 -6.10 -13.83
N VAL A 117 -3.51 -5.90 -12.54
CA VAL A 117 -2.80 -4.95 -11.65
C VAL A 117 -1.31 -5.30 -11.55
N LEU A 118 -0.97 -6.58 -11.41
CA LEU A 118 0.43 -7.03 -11.37
C LEU A 118 1.14 -6.84 -12.71
N ALA A 119 0.47 -7.11 -13.83
CA ALA A 119 1.03 -6.91 -15.18
C ALA A 119 1.30 -5.43 -15.49
N ARG A 120 0.50 -4.52 -14.93
CA ARG A 120 0.62 -3.05 -15.09
C ARG A 120 1.42 -2.37 -13.97
N LYS A 121 2.01 -3.13 -13.05
CA LYS A 121 2.76 -2.61 -11.91
C LYS A 121 3.98 -1.81 -12.37
N THR A 122 4.23 -0.69 -11.70
CA THR A 122 5.47 0.07 -11.85
C THR A 122 6.38 -0.17 -10.64
N PRO A 123 7.71 -0.29 -10.83
CA PRO A 123 8.65 -0.37 -9.71
C PRO A 123 8.51 0.83 -8.77
N ARG A 124 8.64 0.60 -7.46
CA ARG A 124 8.67 1.70 -6.49
C ARG A 124 9.95 2.51 -6.70
N LYS A 125 9.80 3.83 -6.68
CA LYS A 125 10.94 4.75 -6.75
C LYS A 125 11.78 4.64 -5.48
N MET A 126 13.10 4.60 -5.64
CA MET A 126 14.04 4.82 -4.55
C MET A 126 14.23 6.32 -4.35
N MET A 127 14.45 6.75 -3.11
CA MET A 127 14.64 8.16 -2.77
C MET A 127 16.05 8.34 -2.23
N VAL A 128 16.79 9.27 -2.83
CA VAL A 128 18.12 9.67 -2.38
C VAL A 128 17.96 10.71 -1.27
N GLN A 129 18.67 10.52 -0.16
CA GLN A 129 18.63 11.46 0.97
C GLN A 129 19.93 12.25 1.04
N HIS A 130 19.82 13.49 1.51
CA HIS A 130 20.95 14.36 1.78
C HIS A 130 21.69 13.93 3.06
N ASN A 131 22.96 14.29 3.15
CA ASN A 131 23.74 14.20 4.39
C ASN A 131 24.02 15.60 4.93
N THR A 132 24.45 15.68 6.18
CA THR A 132 24.91 16.94 6.79
C THR A 132 26.26 16.76 7.45
N THR A 133 27.17 17.71 7.26
CA THR A 133 28.49 17.74 7.91
C THR A 133 28.67 19.00 8.73
N VAL A 134 29.39 18.89 9.84
CA VAL A 134 29.72 20.04 10.70
C VAL A 134 31.06 20.62 10.24
N GLU A 135 31.04 21.90 9.87
CA GLU A 135 32.23 22.68 9.48
C GLU A 135 32.35 23.86 10.45
N GLY A 136 33.10 23.65 11.54
CA GLY A 136 33.26 24.63 12.62
C GLY A 136 31.92 24.97 13.30
N PRO A 137 31.47 26.25 13.30
CA PRO A 137 30.16 26.64 13.85
C PRO A 137 29.00 26.45 12.87
N THR A 138 29.24 25.93 11.66
CA THR A 138 28.22 25.80 10.60
C THR A 138 27.91 24.34 10.28
N VAL A 139 26.72 24.09 9.77
CA VAL A 139 26.30 22.77 9.23
C VAL A 139 26.06 22.92 7.75
N LYS A 140 26.71 22.07 6.95
CA LYS A 140 26.57 22.04 5.50
C LYS A 140 25.66 20.90 5.07
N LEU A 141 24.75 21.19 4.15
CA LEU A 141 23.93 20.18 3.49
C LEU A 141 24.68 19.64 2.27
N GLN A 142 24.88 18.33 2.23
CA GLN A 142 25.44 17.62 1.08
C GLN A 142 24.34 16.95 0.29
N SER A 143 24.22 17.36 -0.99
CA SER A 143 23.22 16.84 -1.92
C SER A 143 23.81 15.82 -2.88
N TYR A 144 22.97 14.91 -3.35
CA TYR A 144 23.33 13.81 -4.23
C TYR A 144 22.35 13.76 -5.40
N GLU A 145 22.80 13.24 -6.53
CA GLU A 145 21.95 13.04 -7.70
C GLU A 145 20.85 12.01 -7.40
N SER A 146 19.66 12.18 -7.99
CA SER A 146 18.56 11.20 -7.90
C SER A 146 18.79 9.99 -8.84
N SER A 147 19.94 9.34 -8.68
CA SER A 147 20.39 8.17 -9.45
C SER A 147 20.75 7.01 -8.50
N ALA A 148 20.97 5.82 -9.06
CA ALA A 148 21.45 4.68 -8.27
C ALA A 148 22.82 4.98 -7.63
N ASP A 149 23.73 5.57 -8.41
CA ASP A 149 25.05 5.97 -7.94
C ASP A 149 24.97 7.06 -6.86
N GLY A 150 24.09 8.06 -7.05
CA GLY A 150 23.84 9.09 -6.04
C GLY A 150 23.27 8.51 -4.75
N LEU A 151 22.42 7.49 -4.83
CA LEU A 151 21.94 6.76 -3.66
C LEU A 151 23.09 6.07 -2.93
N VAL A 152 23.92 5.32 -3.63
CA VAL A 152 25.07 4.60 -3.05
C VAL A 152 26.05 5.58 -2.40
N GLN A 153 26.41 6.65 -3.11
CA GLN A 153 27.32 7.66 -2.60
C GLN A 153 26.78 8.33 -1.33
N SER A 154 25.46 8.55 -1.25
CA SER A 154 24.83 9.13 -0.05
C SER A 154 25.00 8.25 1.20
N PHE A 155 25.17 6.93 1.06
CA PHE A 155 25.43 6.03 2.18
C PHE A 155 26.93 5.90 2.50
N ILE A 156 27.80 5.87 1.48
CA ILE A 156 29.26 5.88 1.67
C ILE A 156 29.68 7.10 2.50
N ASP A 157 29.16 8.28 2.15
CA ASP A 157 29.50 9.52 2.84
C ASP A 157 28.83 9.65 4.23
N ARG A 158 27.82 8.81 4.52
CA ARG A 158 27.05 8.90 5.78
C ARG A 158 27.81 8.27 6.95
N PHE A 159 28.48 7.16 6.69
CA PHE A 159 29.26 6.42 7.67
C PHE A 159 30.68 6.25 7.12
N PRO A 160 31.59 7.20 7.38
CA PRO A 160 32.92 7.21 6.77
C PRO A 160 33.85 6.11 7.30
N THR A 161 33.44 5.34 8.31
CA THR A 161 34.19 4.22 8.91
C THR A 161 33.38 2.93 8.83
N SER A 162 34.06 1.78 8.87
CA SER A 162 33.44 0.45 8.85
C SER A 162 32.98 -0.05 10.22
N GLU A 163 33.08 0.78 11.27
CA GLU A 163 32.75 0.37 12.65
C GLU A 163 31.31 -0.12 12.77
N VAL A 164 30.38 0.52 12.05
CA VAL A 164 28.97 0.10 12.00
C VAL A 164 28.82 -1.28 11.34
N ASP A 165 29.60 -1.59 10.32
CA ASP A 165 29.55 -2.87 9.62
C ASP A 165 30.00 -4.02 10.52
N ASP A 166 31.05 -3.81 11.31
CA ASP A 166 31.55 -4.78 12.29
C ASP A 166 30.51 -5.04 13.40
N ILE A 167 29.89 -3.99 13.93
CA ILE A 167 28.82 -4.10 14.94
C ILE A 167 27.61 -4.88 14.37
N LEU A 168 27.18 -4.56 13.15
CA LEU A 168 26.07 -5.25 12.51
C LEU A 168 26.36 -6.75 12.31
N LYS A 169 27.61 -7.09 11.96
CA LYS A 169 28.04 -8.47 11.80
C LYS A 169 28.03 -9.23 13.12
N GLU A 170 28.55 -8.65 14.20
CA GLU A 170 28.55 -9.28 15.53
C GLU A 170 27.13 -9.57 16.00
N LEU A 171 26.21 -8.61 15.83
CA LEU A 171 24.80 -8.78 16.19
C LEU A 171 24.14 -9.90 15.36
N MET A 172 24.42 -9.95 14.05
CA MET A 172 23.91 -11.01 13.18
C MET A 172 24.43 -12.39 13.62
N GLU A 173 25.71 -12.54 13.90
CA GLU A 173 26.33 -13.80 14.34
C GLU A 173 25.76 -14.27 15.68
N LYS A 174 25.51 -13.34 16.61
CA LYS A 174 24.89 -13.63 17.90
C LYS A 174 23.47 -14.19 17.76
N ASP A 175 22.68 -13.66 16.83
CA ASP A 175 21.29 -14.06 16.63
C ASP A 175 21.14 -15.23 15.65
N GLN A 176 22.21 -15.65 14.97
CA GLN A 176 22.22 -16.75 14.02
C GLN A 176 21.58 -18.06 14.54
N PRO A 177 21.77 -18.48 15.81
CA PRO A 177 21.14 -19.71 16.33
C PRO A 177 19.60 -19.70 16.35
N TYR A 178 18.96 -18.53 16.24
CA TYR A 178 17.50 -18.41 16.24
C TYR A 178 16.87 -18.57 14.84
N PHE A 179 17.68 -18.61 13.78
CA PHE A 179 17.21 -18.80 12.42
C PHE A 179 17.67 -20.18 11.92
N THR A 180 16.73 -21.10 11.69
CA THR A 180 17.01 -22.35 10.99
C THR A 180 17.18 -22.08 9.49
N ASN A 181 18.28 -22.58 8.91
CA ASN A 181 18.48 -22.65 7.45
C ASN A 181 17.35 -23.44 6.76
#